data_AF-A0A6B3H8W5-F1
#
_entry.id   AF-A0A6B3H8W5-F1
#
_cell.length_a   1.000
_cell.length_b   1.000
_cell.length_c   1.000
_cell.angle_alpha   90.00
_cell.angle_beta   90.00
_cell.angle_gamma   90.00
#
_symmetry.space_group_name_H-M   'P 1'
#
loop_
_entity.id
_entity.type
_entity.pdbx_description
1 polymer ?
#
loop_
_entity_poly.entity_id
_entity_poly.type
_entity_poly.pdbx_seq_one_letter_code
_entity_poly.pdbx_strand_id
1 'polypeptide(L)'
;LGILLVAFGAAVAALLPVGLALTACLAAFGLLSLASHQLHLFQTTYSVMFLMGFAVGVDYCLFYLRRERDERAAGRDAETALRIAAATSGRAVLVSGLTVMVAMGGMFLSGLLLFKGFALATII
;
A
#
# COMPACT_ATOMS: atom_id res chain seq x y z
N LEU A 1 12.47 -5.78 -8.11
CA LEU A 1 13.33 -6.78 -7.43
C LEU A 1 14.79 -6.34 -7.34
N GLY A 2 15.44 -5.93 -8.43
CA GLY A 2 16.84 -5.45 -8.38
C GLY A 2 17.09 -4.34 -7.35
N ILE A 3 16.22 -3.33 -7.30
CA ILE A 3 16.31 -2.22 -6.33
C ILE A 3 16.12 -2.71 -4.87
N LEU A 4 15.19 -3.64 -4.64
CA LEU A 4 14.94 -4.24 -3.33
C LEU A 4 16.12 -5.08 -2.82
N LEU A 5 16.74 -5.86 -3.71
CA LEU A 5 17.92 -6.66 -3.40
C LEU A 5 19.10 -5.78 -2.98
N VAL A 6 19.31 -4.66 -3.68
CA VAL A 6 20.34 -3.67 -3.33
C VAL A 6 20.03 -2.99 -1.99
N ALA A 7 18.77 -2.64 -1.73
CA ALA A 7 18.39 -1.95 -0.50
C ALA A 7 18.47 -2.84 0.76
N PHE A 8 18.18 -4.14 0.66
CA PHE A 8 18.13 -5.04 1.82
C PHE A 8 19.33 -5.98 1.95
N GLY A 9 20.08 -6.21 0.87
CA GLY A 9 21.23 -7.11 0.83
C GLY A 9 20.88 -8.61 0.89
N ALA A 10 19.59 -8.95 1.04
CA ALA A 10 19.11 -10.33 1.16
C ALA A 10 17.82 -10.54 0.37
N ALA A 11 17.77 -11.61 -0.44
CA ALA A 11 16.60 -11.95 -1.26
C ALA A 11 15.33 -12.18 -0.43
N VAL A 12 15.47 -12.76 0.76
CA VAL A 12 14.34 -13.03 1.67
C VAL A 12 13.70 -11.72 2.17
N ALA A 13 14.52 -10.72 2.49
CA ALA A 13 14.02 -9.42 2.94
C ALA A 13 13.36 -8.60 1.82
N ALA A 14 13.74 -8.86 0.56
CA ALA A 14 13.12 -8.26 -0.62
C ALA A 14 11.76 -8.91 -0.99
N LEU A 15 11.53 -10.16 -0.60
CA LEU A 15 10.28 -10.89 -0.86
C LEU A 15 9.16 -10.48 0.09
N LEU A 16 9.48 -10.07 1.32
CA LEU A 16 8.48 -9.69 2.32
C LEU A 16 7.57 -8.52 1.86
N PRO A 17 8.11 -7.37 1.37
CA PRO A 17 7.29 -6.26 0.88
C PRO A 17 6.43 -6.64 -0.32
N VAL A 18 7.01 -7.43 -1.23
CA VAL A 18 6.32 -7.86 -2.45
C VAL A 18 5.17 -8.81 -2.10
N GLY A 19 5.41 -9.76 -1.21
CA GLY A 19 4.39 -10.68 -0.73
C GLY A 19 3.23 -9.96 -0.05
N LEU A 20 3.54 -9.03 0.87
CA LEU A 20 2.52 -8.23 1.56
C LEU A 20 1.72 -7.36 0.58
N ALA A 21 2.39 -6.68 -0.34
CA ALA A 21 1.73 -5.85 -1.35
C ALA A 21 0.83 -6.68 -2.28
N LEU A 22 1.27 -7.88 -2.69
CA LEU A 22 0.46 -8.79 -3.50
C LEU A 22 -0.76 -9.29 -2.74
N THR A 23 -0.62 -9.70 -1.48
CA THR A 23 -1.76 -10.13 -0.66
C THR A 23 -2.78 -9.01 -0.46
N ALA A 24 -2.31 -7.78 -0.27
CA ALA A 24 -3.17 -6.60 -0.17
C ALA A 24 -3.89 -6.33 -1.50
N CYS A 25 -3.18 -6.39 -2.63
CA CYS A 25 -3.79 -6.23 -3.95
C CYS A 25 -4.85 -7.30 -4.21
N LEU A 26 -4.58 -8.57 -3.89
CA LEU A 26 -5.54 -9.66 -4.05
C LEU A 26 -6.80 -9.45 -3.19
N ALA A 27 -6.64 -8.98 -1.95
CA ALA A 27 -7.77 -8.62 -1.10
C ALA A 27 -8.58 -7.46 -1.71
N ALA A 28 -7.90 -6.42 -2.22
CA ALA A 28 -8.53 -5.30 -2.89
C ALA A 28 -9.28 -5.73 -4.17
N PHE A 29 -8.71 -6.63 -4.99
CA PHE A 29 -9.41 -7.23 -6.13
C PHE A 29 -10.67 -7.99 -5.69
N GLY A 30 -10.60 -8.74 -4.59
CA GLY A 30 -11.76 -9.43 -4.03
C GLY A 30 -12.88 -8.46 -3.64
N LEU A 31 -12.54 -7.41 -2.89
CA LEU A 31 -13.46 -6.36 -2.47
C LEU A 31 -14.04 -5.59 -3.68
N LEU A 32 -13.19 -5.24 -4.64
CA LEU A 32 -13.59 -4.55 -5.86
C LEU A 32 -14.49 -5.43 -6.74
N SER A 33 -14.24 -6.74 -6.80
CA SER A 33 -15.10 -7.70 -7.49
C SER A 33 -16.50 -7.75 -6.86
N LEU A 34 -16.60 -7.72 -5.53
CA LEU A 34 -17.89 -7.66 -4.84
C LEU A 34 -18.62 -6.34 -5.13
N ALA A 35 -17.90 -5.21 -5.13
CA ALA A 35 -18.45 -3.90 -5.44
C ALA A 35 -18.85 -3.76 -6.93
N SER A 36 -18.15 -4.44 -7.84
CA SER A 36 -18.43 -4.42 -9.28
C SER A 36 -19.81 -4.96 -9.64
N HIS A 37 -20.39 -5.78 -8.77
CA HIS A 37 -21.75 -6.31 -8.96
C HIS A 37 -22.83 -5.23 -8.84
N GLN A 38 -22.50 -4.08 -8.25
CA GLN A 38 -23.38 -2.92 -8.05
C GLN A 38 -23.00 -1.73 -8.95
N LEU A 39 -21.74 -1.64 -9.37
CA LEU A 39 -21.19 -0.58 -10.21
C LEU A 39 -20.43 -1.17 -11.40
N HIS A 40 -20.83 -0.85 -12.63
CA HIS A 40 -20.08 -1.25 -13.82
C HIS A 40 -18.70 -0.57 -13.82
N LEU A 41 -17.66 -1.33 -13.47
CA LEU A 41 -16.27 -0.86 -13.46
C LEU A 41 -15.62 -1.08 -14.82
N PHE A 42 -14.79 -0.14 -15.24
CA PHE A 42 -14.00 -0.24 -16.47
C PHE A 42 -12.71 -1.05 -16.24
N GLN A 43 -12.19 -1.69 -17.28
CA GLN A 43 -10.91 -2.42 -17.24
C GLN A 43 -9.74 -1.54 -16.76
N THR A 44 -9.77 -0.25 -17.11
CA THR A 44 -8.77 0.73 -16.65
C THR A 44 -8.75 0.87 -15.13
N THR A 45 -9.88 0.67 -14.45
CA THR A 45 -9.98 0.76 -12.98
C THR A 45 -9.12 -0.31 -12.30
N TYR A 46 -9.17 -1.54 -12.79
CA TYR A 46 -8.35 -2.64 -12.28
C TYR A 46 -6.85 -2.41 -12.51
N SER A 47 -6.50 -1.81 -13.65
CA SER A 47 -5.10 -1.47 -13.97
C SER A 47 -4.55 -0.38 -13.04
N VAL A 48 -5.34 0.68 -12.79
CA VAL A 48 -4.98 1.75 -11.85
C VAL A 48 -4.87 1.22 -10.43
N MET A 49 -5.82 0.39 -10.00
CA MET A 49 -5.79 -0.25 -8.69
C MET A 49 -4.49 -1.03 -8.47
N PHE A 50 -4.12 -1.88 -9.42
CA PHE A 50 -2.91 -2.68 -9.31
C PHE A 50 -1.67 -1.80 -9.29
N LEU A 51 -1.58 -0.82 -10.21
CA LEU A 51 -0.43 0.07 -10.31
C LEU A 51 -0.23 0.86 -9.01
N MET A 52 -1.28 1.50 -8.50
CA MET A 52 -1.22 2.30 -7.27
C MET A 52 -1.07 1.41 -6.04
N GLY A 53 -1.95 0.42 -5.86
CA GLY A 53 -1.96 -0.45 -4.69
C GLY A 53 -0.66 -1.21 -4.52
N PHE A 54 -0.08 -1.71 -5.61
CA PHE A 54 1.22 -2.39 -5.54
C PHE A 54 2.36 -1.41 -5.24
N ALA A 55 2.44 -0.28 -5.94
CA ALA A 55 3.52 0.70 -5.73
C ALA A 55 3.51 1.24 -4.29
N VAL A 56 2.35 1.73 -3.84
CA VAL A 56 2.17 2.30 -2.52
C VAL A 56 2.34 1.24 -1.42
N GLY A 57 1.81 0.03 -1.63
CA GLY A 57 1.96 -1.08 -0.68
C GLY A 57 3.42 -1.48 -0.47
N VAL A 58 4.21 -1.55 -1.55
CA VAL A 58 5.65 -1.82 -1.45
C VAL A 58 6.37 -0.68 -0.74
N ASP A 59 6.09 0.58 -1.10
CA ASP A 59 6.75 1.75 -0.50
C ASP A 59 6.49 1.87 1.01
N TYR A 60 5.27 1.59 1.47
CA TYR A 60 4.94 1.59 2.89
C TYR A 60 5.62 0.45 3.65
N CYS A 61 5.66 -0.75 3.09
CA CYS A 61 6.40 -1.87 3.68
C CYS A 61 7.89 -1.55 3.79
N LEU A 62 8.45 -0.93 2.75
CA LEU A 62 9.85 -0.51 2.72
C LEU A 62 10.17 0.54 3.77
N PHE A 63 9.33 1.56 3.89
CA PHE A 63 9.49 2.61 4.89
C PHE A 63 9.41 2.03 6.32
N TYR A 64 8.50 1.09 6.55
CA TYR A 64 8.36 0.41 7.83
C TYR A 64 9.59 -0.45 8.16
N LEU A 65 10.01 -1.32 7.24
CA LEU A 65 11.14 -2.22 7.44
C LEU A 65 12.46 -1.47 7.60
N ARG A 66 12.64 -0.37 6.85
CA ARG A 66 13.83 0.46 6.99
C ARG A 66 13.91 1.09 8.37
N ARG A 67 12.78 1.61 8.88
CA ARG A 67 12.72 2.17 10.23
C ARG A 67 13.03 1.13 11.29
N GLU A 68 12.47 -0.07 11.15
CA GLU A 68 12.73 -1.19 12.07
C GLU A 68 14.22 -1.56 12.12
N ARG A 69 14.88 -1.63 10.95
CA ARG A 69 16.32 -1.87 10.85
C ARG A 69 17.16 -0.76 11.48
N ASP A 70 16.79 0.50 11.32
CA ASP A 70 17.49 1.63 11.95
C ASP A 70 17.41 1.54 13.48
N GLU A 71 16.25 1.17 14.03
CA GLU A 71 16.06 1.00 15.48
C GLU A 71 16.83 -0.21 16.03
N ARG A 72 16.93 -1.32 15.27
CA ARG A 72 17.78 -2.47 15.61
C ARG A 72 19.27 -2.12 15.56
N ALA A 73 19.70 -1.35 14.55
CA ALA A 73 21.07 -0.89 14.43
C ALA A 73 21.47 0.04 15.59
N ALA A 74 20.50 0.77 16.16
CA ALA A 74 20.67 1.53 17.40
C ALA A 74 20.74 0.67 18.68
N GLY A 75 20.78 -0.66 18.56
CA GLY A 75 21.00 -1.60 19.67
C GLY A 75 19.72 -2.01 20.41
N ARG A 76 18.53 -1.76 19.86
CA ARG A 76 17.26 -2.15 20.48
C ARG A 76 16.90 -3.60 20.14
N ASP A 77 16.25 -4.27 21.09
CA ASP A 77 15.68 -5.61 20.87
C ASP A 77 14.58 -5.59 19.80
N ALA A 78 14.39 -6.72 19.11
CA ALA A 78 13.51 -6.86 17.95
C ALA A 78 12.06 -6.44 18.27
N GLU A 79 11.53 -6.82 19.43
CA GLU A 79 10.16 -6.46 19.82
C GLU A 79 10.00 -4.95 20.07
N THR A 80 11.02 -4.35 20.71
CA THR A 80 11.02 -2.93 21.01
C THR A 80 11.22 -2.07 19.76
N ALA A 81 12.10 -2.50 18.85
CA ALA A 81 12.30 -1.87 17.54
C ALA A 81 11.02 -1.90 16.71
N LEU A 82 10.31 -3.04 16.67
CA LEU A 82 9.03 -3.17 15.98
C LEU A 82 7.97 -2.23 16.55
N ARG A 83 7.85 -2.14 17.88
CA ARG A 83 6.87 -1.27 18.54
C ARG A 83 7.14 0.22 18.26
N ILE A 84 8.41 0.64 18.22
CA ILE A 84 8.79 2.02 17.91
C ILE A 84 8.55 2.33 16.42
N ALA A 85 8.89 1.41 15.52
CA ALA A 85 8.61 1.54 14.10
C ALA A 85 7.09 1.62 13.83
N ALA A 86 6.28 0.82 14.52
CA ALA A 86 4.83 0.90 14.46
C ALA A 86 4.29 2.27 14.90
N ALA A 87 4.78 2.79 16.02
CA ALA A 87 4.33 4.06 16.57
C ALA A 87 4.70 5.27 15.70
N THR A 88 5.81 5.21 14.97
CA THR A 88 6.33 6.32 14.16
C THR A 88 5.94 6.18 12.69
N SER A 89 6.46 5.15 12.01
CA SER A 89 6.20 4.88 10.60
C SER A 89 4.74 4.49 10.36
N GLY A 90 4.11 3.76 11.27
CA GLY A 90 2.69 3.42 11.14
C GLY A 90 1.80 4.66 11.09
N ARG A 91 2.05 5.66 11.96
CA ARG A 91 1.30 6.93 11.92
C ARG A 91 1.56 7.71 10.63
N ALA A 92 2.80 7.75 10.16
CA ALA A 92 3.14 8.41 8.89
C ALA A 92 2.42 7.78 7.70
N VAL A 93 2.39 6.44 7.63
CA VAL A 93 1.70 5.68 6.59
C VAL A 93 0.19 5.93 6.63
N LEU A 94 -0.42 5.93 7.82
CA LEU A 94 -1.86 6.22 7.97
C LEU A 94 -2.23 7.64 7.52
N VAL A 95 -1.42 8.63 7.87
CA VAL A 95 -1.64 10.02 7.43
C VAL A 95 -1.51 10.11 5.91
N SER A 96 -0.48 9.50 5.32
CA SER A 96 -0.30 9.49 3.87
C SER A 96 -1.46 8.79 3.16
N GLY A 97 -1.86 7.60 3.62
CA GLY A 97 -3.02 6.88 3.08
C GLY A 97 -4.31 7.71 3.16
N LEU A 98 -4.56 8.37 4.28
CA LEU A 98 -5.73 9.23 4.45
C LEU A 98 -5.71 10.44 3.50
N THR A 99 -4.56 11.06 3.28
CA THR A 99 -4.45 12.15 2.30
C THR A 99 -4.76 11.69 0.88
N VAL A 100 -4.32 10.48 0.50
CA VAL A 100 -4.64 9.90 -0.82
C VAL A 100 -6.13 9.59 -0.93
N MET A 101 -6.74 9.00 0.11
CA MET A 101 -8.18 8.74 0.15
C MET A 101 -9.00 10.02 0.00
N VAL A 102 -8.61 11.10 0.68
CA VAL A 102 -9.30 12.40 0.57
C VAL A 102 -9.13 13.00 -0.83
N ALA A 103 -7.91 12.96 -1.40
CA ALA A 103 -7.64 13.47 -2.73
C ALA A 103 -8.43 12.71 -3.81
N MET A 104 -8.45 11.37 -3.73
CA MET A 104 -9.23 10.52 -4.63
C MET A 104 -10.73 10.66 -4.40
N GLY A 105 -11.17 10.95 -3.17
CA GLY A 105 -12.56 11.27 -2.86
C GLY A 105 -13.11 12.44 -3.68
N GLY A 106 -12.26 13.39 -4.07
CA GLY A 106 -12.62 14.48 -4.98
C GLY A 106 -13.14 14.01 -6.35
N MET A 107 -12.71 12.84 -6.83
CA MET A 107 -13.17 12.29 -8.11
C MET A 107 -14.65 11.91 -8.09
N PHE A 108 -15.24 11.64 -6.93
CA PHE A 108 -16.69 11.38 -6.82
C PHE A 108 -17.53 12.59 -7.24
N LEU A 109 -17.01 13.82 -7.10
CA LEU A 109 -17.71 15.05 -7.48
C LEU A 109 -17.79 15.26 -9.00
N SER A 110 -16.96 14.57 -9.79
CA SER A 110 -16.92 14.75 -11.25
C SER A 110 -18.18 14.22 -11.97
N GLY A 111 -18.97 13.37 -11.33
CA GLY A 111 -20.17 12.76 -11.91
C GLY A 111 -19.91 11.61 -12.90
N LEU A 112 -18.67 11.39 -13.35
CA LEU A 112 -18.32 10.35 -14.33
C LEU A 112 -18.09 8.99 -13.66
N LEU A 113 -18.70 7.93 -14.21
CA LEU A 113 -18.54 6.55 -13.68
C LEU A 113 -17.08 6.08 -13.67
N LEU A 114 -16.28 6.48 -14.67
CA LEU A 114 -14.86 6.13 -14.75
C LEU A 114 -14.08 6.65 -13.54
N PHE A 115 -14.30 7.92 -13.18
CA PHE A 115 -13.63 8.57 -12.04
C PHE A 115 -14.11 8.04 -10.70
N LYS A 116 -15.40 7.68 -10.57
CA LYS A 116 -15.90 6.96 -9.38
C LYS A 116 -15.23 5.59 -9.22
N GLY A 117 -15.00 4.89 -10.34
CA GLY A 117 -14.27 3.62 -10.35
C GLY A 117 -12.84 3.77 -9.83
N PHE A 118 -12.09 4.78 -10.30
CA PHE A 118 -10.73 5.04 -9.83
C PHE A 118 -10.68 5.41 -8.35
N ALA A 119 -11.62 6.24 -7.89
CA ALA A 119 -11.72 6.61 -6.48
C ALA A 119 -11.97 5.37 -5.60
N LEU A 120 -12.96 4.55 -5.98
CA LEU A 120 -13.30 3.34 -5.26
C LEU A 120 -12.12 2.35 -5.22
N ALA A 121 -11.48 2.13 -6.36
CA ALA A 121 -10.33 1.25 -6.47
C ALA A 121 -9.11 1.69 -5.64
N THR A 122 -8.94 2.99 -5.40
CA THR A 122 -7.79 3.49 -4.63
C THR A 122 -8.08 3.57 -3.13
N ILE A 123 -9.35 3.64 -2.74
CA ILE A 123 -9.77 3.74 -1.33
C ILE A 123 -9.85 2.35 -0.66
N ILE A 124 -10.17 1.31 -1.45
CA ILE A 124 -10.20 -0.09 -1.04
C ILE A 124 -8.78 -0.65 -0.94
#